data_AF-A0A3A9C0I9-F1
#
_entry.id   AF-A0A3A9C0I9-F1
#
_cell.length_a   1.000
_cell.length_b   1.000
_cell.length_c   1.000
_cell.angle_alpha   90.00
_cell.angle_beta   90.00
_cell.angle_gamma   90.00
#
_symmetry.space_group_name_H-M   'P 1'
#
loop_
_entity.id
_entity.type
_entity.pdbx_description
1 polymer ?
#
loop_
_entity_poly.entity_id
_entity_poly.type
_entity_poly.pdbx_seq_one_letter_code
_entity_poly.pdbx_strand_id
1 'polypeptide(L)'
;MTSLVTWFTTTLGAYISRELVIFIISMIPILELRGGLLAASLLQVPITTAIPLCVIGNIIPIPFILLFIRQIFKWMKRFRIFRPLIEKLENRAMNKSGNVAKGEFWGLALFVGIPLPGTGAWTGSLIAALLEIDIKKAVIAELVGIVIATLIMSIVSYGLLGAVIH
;
A
#
# COMPACT_ATOMS: atom_id res chain seq x y z
N MET A 1 -9.78 9.56 -25.02
CA MET A 1 -9.26 8.78 -23.87
C MET A 1 -8.64 7.44 -24.28
N THR A 2 -8.89 6.94 -25.50
CA THR A 2 -8.27 5.72 -26.04
C THR A 2 -6.83 5.92 -26.52
N SER A 3 -6.48 7.08 -27.09
CA SER A 3 -5.17 7.33 -27.70
C SER A 3 -3.96 7.23 -26.76
N LEU A 4 -4.10 7.68 -25.51
CA LEU A 4 -3.00 7.69 -24.55
C LEU A 4 -2.70 6.28 -24.03
N VAL A 5 -3.76 5.50 -23.79
CA VAL A 5 -3.65 4.08 -23.41
C VAL A 5 -3.08 3.26 -24.56
N THR A 6 -3.53 3.48 -25.80
CA THR A 6 -3.00 2.78 -26.98
C THR A 6 -1.55 3.13 -27.26
N TRP A 7 -1.16 4.40 -27.11
CA TRP A 7 0.24 4.84 -27.26
C TRP A 7 1.15 4.24 -26.16
N PHE A 8 0.65 4.18 -24.92
CA PHE A 8 1.38 3.57 -23.80
C PHE A 8 1.57 2.07 -24.00
N THR A 9 0.52 1.35 -24.44
CA THR A 9 0.58 -0.10 -24.68
C THR A 9 1.36 -0.48 -25.94
N THR A 10 1.38 0.33 -27.00
CA THR A 10 2.21 0.04 -28.20
C THR A 10 3.68 0.41 -28.00
N THR A 11 3.97 1.52 -27.31
CA THR A 11 5.35 1.97 -27.07
C THR A 11 6.04 1.12 -26.00
N LEU A 12 5.33 0.79 -24.92
CA LEU A 12 5.88 -0.06 -23.85
C LEU A 12 5.61 -1.54 -24.06
N GLY A 13 4.53 -1.96 -24.73
CA GLY A 13 4.25 -3.38 -24.98
C GLY A 13 5.27 -4.08 -25.89
N ALA A 14 6.10 -3.32 -26.60
CA ALA A 14 7.27 -3.84 -27.30
C ALA A 14 8.47 -4.15 -26.37
N TYR A 15 8.47 -3.63 -25.13
CA TYR A 15 9.61 -3.72 -24.18
C TYR A 15 9.23 -4.15 -22.75
N ILE A 16 7.94 -4.15 -22.39
CA ILE A 16 7.39 -4.34 -21.04
C ILE A 16 6.16 -5.23 -21.15
N SER A 17 6.20 -6.38 -20.47
CA SER A 17 5.09 -7.33 -20.44
C SER A 17 3.90 -6.77 -19.64
N ARG A 18 2.67 -7.22 -19.93
CA ARG A 18 1.45 -6.77 -19.23
C ARG A 18 1.55 -6.96 -17.71
N GLU A 19 2.25 -8.02 -17.31
CA GLU A 19 2.60 -8.37 -15.93
C GLU A 19 3.49 -7.32 -15.26
N LEU A 20 4.46 -6.77 -15.98
CA LEU A 20 5.34 -5.74 -15.46
C LEU A 20 4.61 -4.40 -15.30
N VAL A 21 3.65 -4.09 -16.19
CA VAL A 21 2.81 -2.89 -16.05
C VAL A 21 2.00 -2.94 -14.76
N ILE A 22 1.29 -4.05 -14.48
CA ILE A 22 0.47 -4.17 -13.27
C ILE A 22 1.33 -4.17 -12.01
N PHE A 23 2.53 -4.75 -12.08
CA PHE A 23 3.50 -4.72 -10.99
C PHE A 23 3.94 -3.28 -10.68
N ILE A 24 4.35 -2.52 -11.69
CA ILE A 24 4.76 -1.12 -11.52
C ILE A 24 3.60 -0.27 -11.00
N ILE A 25 2.39 -0.43 -11.53
CA ILE A 25 1.20 0.27 -11.05
C ILE A 25 0.96 -0.03 -9.57
N SER A 26 1.13 -1.29 -9.15
CA SER A 26 0.92 -1.69 -7.76
C SER A 26 1.95 -1.13 -6.77
N MET A 27 3.13 -0.75 -7.28
CA MET A 27 4.17 -0.04 -6.53
C MET A 27 3.91 1.47 -6.43
N ILE A 28 3.12 2.07 -7.32
CA ILE A 28 2.91 3.52 -7.31
C ILE A 28 1.97 3.90 -6.15
N PRO A 29 2.32 4.91 -5.33
CA PRO A 29 1.43 5.40 -4.28
C PRO A 29 0.09 5.86 -4.88
N ILE A 30 -0.99 5.81 -4.09
CA ILE A 30 -2.38 6.12 -4.50
C ILE A 30 -3.01 5.03 -5.37
N LEU A 31 -2.29 4.51 -6.38
CA LEU A 31 -2.79 3.44 -7.24
C LEU A 31 -2.75 2.09 -6.50
N GLU A 32 -1.56 1.71 -6.04
CA GLU A 32 -1.34 0.53 -5.23
C GLU A 32 -1.97 -0.76 -5.81
N LEU A 33 -2.20 -1.76 -4.94
CA LEU A 33 -2.87 -3.01 -5.27
C LEU A 33 -4.25 -2.82 -5.94
N ARG A 34 -4.96 -1.72 -5.66
CA ARG A 34 -6.27 -1.44 -6.29
C ARG A 34 -6.09 -1.13 -7.78
N GLY A 35 -5.22 -0.17 -8.09
CA GLY A 35 -4.88 0.21 -9.45
C GLY A 35 -4.24 -0.94 -10.21
N GLY A 36 -3.41 -1.75 -9.53
CA GLY A 36 -2.81 -2.95 -10.10
C GLY A 36 -3.85 -3.99 -10.54
N LEU A 37 -4.79 -4.35 -9.66
CA LEU A 37 -5.83 -5.33 -9.97
C LEU A 37 -6.88 -4.81 -10.97
N LEU A 38 -7.24 -3.52 -10.90
CA LEU A 38 -8.10 -2.89 -11.91
C LEU A 38 -7.43 -2.88 -13.28
N ALA A 39 -6.16 -2.49 -13.37
CA ALA A 39 -5.40 -2.53 -14.60
C ALA A 39 -5.24 -3.95 -15.13
N ALA A 40 -5.03 -4.94 -14.24
CA ALA A 40 -4.92 -6.34 -14.62
C ALA A 40 -6.20 -6.88 -15.26
N SER A 41 -7.37 -6.52 -14.72
CA SER A 41 -8.67 -6.85 -15.32
C SER A 41 -8.83 -6.21 -16.72
N LEU A 42 -8.51 -4.92 -16.86
CA LEU A 42 -8.59 -4.21 -18.14
C LEU A 42 -7.59 -4.75 -19.19
N LEU A 43 -6.42 -5.22 -18.75
CA LEU A 43 -5.39 -5.81 -19.61
C LEU A 43 -5.60 -7.31 -19.86
N GLN A 44 -6.69 -7.90 -19.34
CA GLN A 44 -7.03 -9.32 -19.41
C GLN A 44 -5.92 -10.24 -18.88
N VAL A 45 -5.20 -9.79 -17.85
CA VAL A 45 -4.21 -10.61 -17.16
C VAL A 45 -4.96 -11.57 -16.23
N PRO A 46 -4.67 -12.89 -16.26
CA PRO A 46 -5.33 -13.85 -15.38
C PRO A 46 -5.12 -13.51 -13.92
N ILE A 47 -6.17 -13.65 -13.12
CA ILE A 47 -6.17 -13.31 -11.69
C ILE A 47 -5.09 -14.05 -10.90
N THR A 48 -4.78 -15.29 -11.27
CA THR A 48 -3.75 -16.14 -10.67
C THR A 48 -2.34 -15.55 -10.82
N THR A 49 -2.10 -14.79 -11.89
CA THR A 49 -0.84 -14.07 -12.13
C THR A 49 -0.90 -12.65 -11.58
N ALA A 50 -2.06 -11.99 -11.67
CA ALA A 50 -2.22 -10.61 -11.24
C ALA A 50 -2.10 -10.42 -9.72
N ILE A 51 -2.73 -11.28 -8.93
CA ILE A 51 -2.70 -11.22 -7.47
C ILE A 51 -1.26 -11.26 -6.92
N PRO A 52 -0.43 -12.29 -7.20
CA PRO A 52 0.90 -12.35 -6.62
C PRO A 52 1.78 -11.17 -7.05
N LEU A 53 1.67 -10.70 -8.30
CA LEU A 53 2.42 -9.54 -8.76
C LEU A 53 2.01 -8.25 -8.04
N CYS A 54 0.70 -7.99 -7.93
CA CYS A 54 0.20 -6.80 -7.25
C CYS A 54 0.51 -6.82 -5.75
N VAL A 55 0.43 -7.99 -5.10
CA VAL A 55 0.77 -8.16 -3.69
C VAL A 55 2.26 -7.91 -3.46
N ILE A 56 3.14 -8.52 -4.26
CA ILE A 56 4.60 -8.33 -4.13
C ILE A 56 4.96 -6.86 -4.38
N GLY A 57 4.41 -6.25 -5.44
CA GLY A 57 4.65 -4.84 -5.73
C GLY A 57 4.16 -3.91 -4.61
N ASN A 58 3.12 -4.29 -3.85
CA ASN A 58 2.63 -3.51 -2.73
C ASN A 58 3.40 -3.76 -1.42
N ILE A 59 3.96 -4.95 -1.22
CA ILE A 59 4.77 -5.29 -0.04
C ILE A 59 6.15 -4.60 -0.09
N ILE A 60 6.75 -4.47 -1.28
CA ILE A 60 8.11 -3.93 -1.42
C ILE A 60 8.23 -2.51 -0.82
N PRO A 61 7.34 -1.54 -1.08
CA PRO A 61 7.42 -0.20 -0.52
C PRO A 61 7.31 -0.11 1.02
N ILE A 62 6.58 -1.02 1.67
CA ILE A 62 6.28 -0.99 3.12
C ILE A 62 7.54 -0.85 3.98
N PRO A 63 8.53 -1.77 3.92
CA PRO A 63 9.73 -1.65 4.73
C PRO A 63 10.53 -0.39 4.39
N PHE A 64 10.54 0.06 3.13
CA PHE A 64 11.23 1.28 2.74
C PHE A 64 10.61 2.51 3.40
N ILE A 65 9.28 2.66 3.38
CA ILE A 65 8.58 3.81 3.98
C ILE A 65 8.79 3.83 5.49
N LEU A 66 8.58 2.69 6.17
CA LEU A 66 8.72 2.58 7.62
C LEU A 66 10.16 2.84 8.09
N LEU A 67 11.17 2.38 7.35
CA LEU A 67 12.58 2.63 7.67
C LEU A 67 13.00 4.08 7.37
N PHE A 68 12.55 4.64 6.25
CA PHE A 68 12.90 6.00 5.84
C PHE A 68 12.36 7.03 6.83
N ILE A 69 11.12 6.86 7.34
CA ILE A 69 10.56 7.78 8.34
C ILE A 69 11.34 7.73 9.66
N ARG A 70 11.80 6.56 10.11
CA ARG A 70 12.68 6.49 11.29
C ARG A 70 13.97 7.27 11.10
N GLN A 71 14.53 7.24 9.90
CA GLN A 71 15.72 8.01 9.57
C GLN A 71 15.42 9.52 9.54
N ILE A 72 14.27 9.91 8.98
CA ILE A 72 13.78 11.30 9.02
C ILE A 72 13.61 11.77 10.48
N PHE A 73 13.00 10.97 11.35
CA PHE A 73 12.81 11.33 12.76
C PHE A 73 14.15 11.50 13.48
N LYS A 74 15.12 10.60 13.24
CA LYS A 74 16.49 10.76 13.75
C LYS A 74 17.16 12.03 13.25
N TRP A 75 16.95 12.38 11.98
CA TRP A 75 17.49 13.61 11.39
C TRP A 75 16.80 14.86 11.96
N MET A 76 15.48 14.85 12.09
CA MET A 76 14.68 15.94 12.67
C MET A 76 15.03 16.22 14.12
N LYS A 77 15.44 15.20 14.89
CA LYS A 77 15.98 15.36 16.27
C LYS A 77 17.22 16.27 16.33
N ARG A 78 17.96 16.43 15.24
CA ARG A 78 19.12 17.34 15.17
C ARG A 78 18.69 18.81 15.27
N PHE A 79 17.44 19.14 14.94
CA PHE A 79 16.92 20.50 15.04
C PHE A 79 16.22 20.72 16.39
N ARG A 80 16.67 21.73 17.16
CA ARG A 80 16.12 22.08 18.48
C ARG A 80 14.60 22.31 18.49
N ILE A 81 14.02 22.71 17.36
CA ILE A 81 12.59 23.01 17.19
C ILE A 81 11.74 21.73 17.20
N PHE A 82 12.21 20.66 16.56
CA PHE A 82 11.45 19.41 16.41
C PHE A 82 11.77 18.38 17.50
N ARG A 83 12.89 18.54 18.19
CA ARG A 83 13.32 17.68 19.30
C ARG A 83 12.22 17.42 20.36
N PRO A 84 11.53 18.43 20.93
CA PRO A 84 10.49 18.18 21.94
C PRO A 84 9.25 17.49 21.38
N LEU A 85 8.92 17.72 20.09
CA LEU A 85 7.83 17.01 19.42
C LEU A 85 8.15 15.53 19.29
N ILE A 86 9.35 15.19 18.81
CA ILE A 86 9.77 13.80 18.62
C ILE A 86 9.95 13.08 19.95
N GLU A 87 10.54 13.71 20.97
CA GLU A 87 10.64 13.13 22.31
C GLU A 87 9.25 12.89 22.92
N LYS A 88 8.26 13.75 22.65
CA LYS A 88 6.86 13.54 23.08
C LYS A 88 6.20 12.37 22.36
N LEU A 89 6.49 12.19 21.07
CA LEU A 89 5.99 11.04 20.29
C LEU A 89 6.62 9.74 20.80
N GLU A 90 7.95 9.68 20.97
CA GLU A 90 8.65 8.49 21.50
C GLU A 90 8.20 8.10 22.91
N ASN A 91 8.04 9.09 23.80
CA ASN A 91 7.50 8.84 25.15
C ASN A 91 6.06 8.35 25.11
N ARG A 92 5.28 8.73 24.10
CA ARG A 92 3.93 8.20 23.89
C ARG A 92 4.00 6.76 23.39
N ALA A 93 4.96 6.39 22.54
CA ALA A 93 5.17 4.99 22.14
C ALA A 93 5.54 4.10 23.32
N MET A 94 6.44 4.56 24.21
CA MET A 94 6.90 3.81 25.37
C MET A 94 5.82 3.61 26.46
N ASN A 95 4.86 4.52 26.57
CA ASN A 95 3.80 4.47 27.59
C ASN A 95 2.49 3.82 27.11
N LYS A 96 2.47 3.17 25.94
CA LYS A 96 1.25 2.55 25.40
C LYS A 96 0.95 1.20 26.07
N SER A 97 -0.27 1.08 26.58
CA SER A 97 -0.79 -0.20 27.08
C SER A 97 -1.16 -1.15 25.93
N GLY A 98 -1.16 -2.46 26.21
CA GLY A 98 -1.45 -3.48 25.20
C GLY A 98 -2.81 -3.35 24.52
N ASN A 99 -3.81 -2.74 25.17
CA ASN A 99 -5.14 -2.52 24.58
C ASN A 99 -5.13 -1.38 23.55
N VAL A 100 -4.37 -0.30 23.79
CA VAL A 100 -4.20 0.79 22.81
C VAL A 100 -3.47 0.27 21.57
N ALA A 101 -2.42 -0.54 21.77
CA ALA A 101 -1.66 -1.15 20.67
C ALA A 101 -2.50 -2.10 19.80
N LYS A 102 -3.47 -2.81 20.38
CA LYS A 102 -4.41 -3.65 19.61
C LYS A 102 -5.37 -2.81 18.75
N GLY A 103 -5.85 -1.68 19.26
CA GLY A 103 -6.71 -0.77 18.50
C GLY A 103 -5.99 -0.15 17.30
N GLU A 104 -4.75 0.30 17.49
CA GLU A 104 -3.90 0.83 16.41
C GLU A 104 -3.60 -0.22 15.34
N PHE A 105 -3.35 -1.47 15.75
CA PHE A 105 -3.12 -2.59 14.83
C PHE A 105 -4.33 -2.85 13.93
N TRP A 106 -5.52 -3.06 14.52
CA TRP A 106 -6.72 -3.34 13.75
C TRP A 106 -7.21 -2.14 12.94
N GLY A 107 -7.07 -0.93 13.49
CA GLY A 107 -7.37 0.31 12.76
C GLY A 107 -6.50 0.46 11.52
N LEU A 108 -5.19 0.18 11.62
CA LEU A 108 -4.28 0.19 10.49
C LEU A 108 -4.61 -0.92 9.48
N ALA A 109 -4.84 -2.15 9.94
CA ALA A 109 -5.17 -3.26 9.06
C ALA A 109 -6.48 -3.01 8.28
N LEU A 110 -7.52 -2.50 8.95
CA LEU A 110 -8.78 -2.14 8.31
C LEU A 110 -8.62 -0.96 7.35
N PHE A 111 -7.85 0.06 7.73
CA PHE A 111 -7.55 1.19 6.86
C PHE A 111 -6.90 0.73 5.55
N VAL A 112 -5.88 -0.13 5.62
CA VAL A 112 -5.23 -0.69 4.42
C VAL A 112 -6.16 -1.61 3.65
N GLY A 113 -7.00 -2.39 4.35
CA GLY A 113 -7.92 -3.36 3.75
C GLY A 113 -9.10 -2.75 3.00
N ILE A 114 -9.54 -1.55 3.37
CA ILE A 114 -10.63 -0.85 2.68
C ILE A 114 -10.12 -0.39 1.30
N PRO A 115 -10.77 -0.76 0.18
CA PRO A 115 -10.33 -0.40 -1.16
C PRO A 115 -10.79 1.01 -1.58
N LEU A 116 -10.50 2.03 -0.77
CA LEU A 116 -10.77 3.43 -1.12
C LEU A 116 -9.52 4.07 -1.76
N PRO A 117 -9.69 5.12 -2.59
CA PRO A 117 -8.55 5.87 -3.10
C PRO A 117 -7.82 6.56 -1.95
N GLY A 118 -6.50 6.37 -1.88
CA GLY A 118 -5.67 6.96 -0.82
C GLY A 118 -5.69 6.20 0.51
N THR A 119 -6.51 5.16 0.66
CA THR A 119 -6.30 4.16 1.72
C THR A 119 -5.41 3.07 1.15
N GLY A 120 -4.47 2.54 1.93
CA GLY A 120 -3.41 1.76 1.30
C GLY A 120 -2.19 1.42 2.13
N ALA A 121 -1.33 0.57 1.59
CA ALA A 121 -0.08 0.21 2.28
C ALA A 121 0.89 1.40 2.32
N TRP A 122 0.92 2.24 1.28
CA TRP A 122 1.75 3.44 1.30
C TRP A 122 1.29 4.44 2.36
N THR A 123 0.00 4.77 2.34
CA THR A 123 -0.58 5.73 3.29
C THR A 123 -0.69 5.12 4.68
N GLY A 124 -0.93 3.82 4.77
CA GLY A 124 -0.91 3.01 6.00
C GLY A 124 0.46 3.01 6.65
N SER A 125 1.53 2.73 5.90
CA SER A 125 2.92 2.85 6.39
C SER A 125 3.24 4.25 6.89
N LEU A 126 2.72 5.28 6.22
CA LEU A 126 2.91 6.67 6.63
C LEU A 126 2.16 6.98 7.93
N ILE A 127 0.90 6.53 8.06
CA ILE A 127 0.09 6.62 9.29
C ILE A 127 0.76 5.84 10.42
N ALA A 128 1.22 4.62 10.16
CA ALA A 128 1.86 3.77 11.14
C ALA A 128 3.13 4.42 11.70
N ALA A 129 3.90 5.08 10.84
CA ALA A 129 5.08 5.80 11.26
C ALA A 129 4.74 7.10 12.02
N LEU A 130 3.68 7.82 11.64
CA LEU A 130 3.17 8.99 12.39
C LEU A 130 2.61 8.62 13.77
N LEU A 131 1.95 7.47 13.88
CA LEU A 131 1.41 6.94 15.14
C LEU A 131 2.46 6.20 15.99
N GLU A 132 3.70 6.10 15.49
CA GLU A 132 4.81 5.36 16.10
C GLU A 132 4.44 3.92 16.47
N ILE A 133 3.75 3.24 15.56
CA ILE A 133 3.48 1.81 15.70
C ILE A 133 4.80 1.05 15.52
N ASP A 134 5.02 0.03 16.35
CA ASP A 134 6.16 -0.87 16.20
C ASP A 134 6.24 -1.41 14.77
N ILE A 135 7.39 -1.28 14.09
CA ILE A 135 7.55 -1.69 12.68
C ILE A 135 7.02 -3.11 12.44
N LYS A 136 7.33 -4.06 13.33
CA LYS A 136 6.86 -5.44 13.18
C LYS A 136 5.33 -5.53 13.19
N LYS A 137 4.67 -4.79 14.08
CA LYS A 137 3.20 -4.76 14.17
C LYS A 137 2.60 -4.02 12.97
N ALA A 138 3.21 -2.92 12.54
CA ALA A 138 2.79 -2.17 11.36
C ALA A 138 2.86 -3.04 10.10
N VAL A 139 3.99 -3.70 9.86
CA VAL A 139 4.15 -4.64 8.72
C VAL A 139 3.10 -5.74 8.76
N ILE A 140 2.87 -6.38 9.93
CA ILE A 140 1.86 -7.44 10.05
C ILE A 140 0.45 -6.88 9.80
N ALA A 141 0.11 -5.71 10.33
CA ALA A 141 -1.19 -5.07 10.13
C ALA A 141 -1.42 -4.74 8.65
N GLU A 142 -0.41 -4.20 7.97
CA GLU A 142 -0.48 -3.87 6.54
C GLU A 142 -0.59 -5.12 5.68
N LEU A 143 0.11 -6.22 6.01
CA LEU A 143 -0.04 -7.50 5.34
C LEU A 143 -1.46 -8.07 5.50
N VAL A 144 -2.03 -7.99 6.70
CA VAL A 144 -3.43 -8.39 6.94
C VAL A 144 -4.39 -7.53 6.12
N GLY A 145 -4.15 -6.21 6.09
CA GLY A 145 -4.91 -5.28 5.26
C GLY A 145 -4.80 -5.61 3.77
N ILE A 146 -3.60 -5.90 3.27
CA ILE A 146 -3.37 -6.30 1.86
C ILE A 146 -4.16 -7.55 1.51
N VAL A 147 -4.21 -8.56 2.39
CA VAL A 147 -5.00 -9.78 2.17
C VAL A 147 -6.49 -9.42 2.04
N ILE A 148 -7.02 -8.60 2.94
CA ILE A 148 -8.41 -8.13 2.90
C ILE A 148 -8.68 -7.36 1.61
N ALA A 149 -7.82 -6.39 1.27
CA ALA A 149 -7.94 -5.58 0.06
C ALA A 149 -7.87 -6.45 -1.21
N THR A 150 -7.01 -7.47 -1.22
CA THR A 150 -6.89 -8.41 -2.35
C THR A 150 -8.18 -9.19 -2.55
N LEU A 151 -8.78 -9.72 -1.49
CA LEU A 151 -10.05 -10.44 -1.57
C LEU A 151 -11.16 -9.54 -2.14
N ILE A 152 -11.31 -8.33 -1.59
CA ILE A 152 -12.35 -7.39 -2.04
C ILE A 152 -12.09 -6.94 -3.48
N MET A 153 -10.87 -6.51 -3.80
CA MET A 153 -10.52 -6.03 -5.14
C MET A 153 -10.57 -7.12 -6.19
N SER A 154 -10.32 -8.38 -5.83
CA SER A 154 -10.50 -9.52 -6.73
C SER A 154 -11.96 -9.67 -7.15
N ILE A 155 -12.89 -9.59 -6.19
CA ILE A 155 -14.34 -9.65 -6.46
C ILE A 155 -14.78 -8.45 -7.30
N VAL A 156 -14.30 -7.24 -6.97
CA VAL A 156 -14.66 -6.02 -7.71
C VAL A 156 -14.09 -6.04 -9.13
N SER A 157 -12.81 -6.37 -9.30
CA SER A 157 -12.12 -6.24 -10.58
C SER A 157 -12.42 -7.39 -11.53
N TYR A 158 -12.59 -8.61 -11.04
CA TYR A 158 -12.80 -9.79 -11.87
C TYR A 158 -14.22 -10.36 -11.78
N GLY A 159 -14.93 -10.16 -10.67
CA GLY A 159 -16.33 -10.56 -10.54
C GLY A 159 -17.29 -9.53 -11.14
N LEU A 160 -17.31 -8.32 -10.59
CA LEU A 160 -18.22 -7.24 -11.01
C LEU A 160 -17.84 -6.68 -12.38
N LEU A 161 -16.59 -6.25 -12.56
CA LEU A 161 -16.15 -5.73 -13.86
C LEU A 161 -16.05 -6.83 -14.92
N GLY A 162 -15.67 -8.05 -14.55
CA GLY A 162 -15.66 -9.19 -15.45
C GLY A 162 -17.05 -9.51 -16.01
N ALA A 163 -18.12 -9.39 -15.21
CA ALA A 163 -19.50 -9.58 -15.64
C ALA A 163 -20.08 -8.44 -16.50
N VAL A 164 -19.41 -7.29 -16.57
CA VAL A 164 -19.83 -6.12 -17.38
C VAL A 164 -19.03 -6.01 -18.68
N ILE A 165 -17.78 -6.49 -18.66
CA ILE A 165 -16.84 -6.40 -19.79
C ILE A 165 -16.93 -7.66 -20.69
N HIS A 166 -17.44 -8.78 -20.17
CA HIS A 166 -17.80 -9.99 -20.92
C HIS A 166 -19.32 -10.14 -21.06
#